data_AF-A0A923TBX3-F1
#
_entry.id   AF-A0A923TBX3-F1
#
_cell.length_a   1.000
_cell.length_b   1.000
_cell.length_c   1.000
_cell.angle_alpha   90.00
_cell.angle_beta   90.00
_cell.angle_gamma   90.00
#
_symmetry.space_group_name_H-M   'P 1'
#
loop_
_entity.id
_entity.type
_entity.pdbx_description
1 polymer ?
#
loop_
_entity_poly.entity_id
_entity_poly.type
_entity_poly.pdbx_seq_one_letter_code
_entity_poly.pdbx_strand_id
1 'polypeptide(L)'
;MLSGALVTCAALLKSALPDELDAQLKTIAEAKGRTPDAERLQDLFKVEWAYTFSAAPEFATYVGSPGYDTKWTVLSAAAVAERKRSTGRPLGRLATIDRATLSATDPVSYDLFKRQLEEAIESARFPTELAQTT
;
A
#
# COMPACT_ATOMS: atom_id res chain seq x y z
N MET A 1 3.32 -36.58 -17.68
CA MET A 1 3.26 -35.18 -18.15
C MET A 1 2.98 -34.30 -16.93
N LEU A 2 4.02 -33.94 -16.18
CA LEU A 2 3.90 -33.02 -15.04
C LEU A 2 4.31 -31.63 -15.54
N SER A 3 3.35 -30.72 -15.64
CA SER A 3 3.63 -29.30 -15.90
C SER A 3 3.37 -28.54 -14.60
N GLY A 4 4.46 -28.02 -14.04
CA GLY A 4 4.52 -27.43 -12.71
C GLY A 4 3.81 -26.09 -12.62
N ALA A 5 2.86 -26.01 -11.70
CA ALA A 5 2.34 -24.76 -11.16
C ALA A 5 2.99 -24.53 -9.79
N LEU A 6 4.16 -23.92 -9.79
CA LEU A 6 4.73 -23.25 -8.62
C LEU A 6 5.01 -21.82 -9.06
N VAL A 7 3.92 -21.04 -9.10
CA VAL A 7 3.97 -19.59 -9.14
C VAL A 7 4.81 -19.16 -7.94
N THR A 8 5.96 -18.60 -8.25
CA THR A 8 7.01 -18.23 -7.32
C THR A 8 6.50 -17.18 -6.33
N CYS A 9 6.25 -17.59 -5.08
CA CYS A 9 5.90 -16.69 -3.97
C CYS A 9 7.13 -15.90 -3.43
N ALA A 10 8.21 -15.77 -4.20
CA ALA A 10 9.50 -15.26 -3.72
C ALA A 10 10.11 -14.13 -4.60
N ALA A 11 9.32 -13.52 -5.48
CA ALA A 11 9.79 -12.43 -6.34
C ALA A 11 9.14 -11.07 -6.06
N LEU A 12 8.36 -10.92 -4.98
CA LEU A 12 7.58 -9.70 -4.71
C LEU A 12 8.18 -8.80 -3.62
N LEU A 13 9.48 -8.55 -3.73
CA LEU A 13 10.14 -7.55 -2.90
C LEU A 13 11.28 -6.84 -3.66
N LYS A 14 11.08 -6.67 -4.98
CA LYS A 14 11.70 -5.53 -5.67
C LYS A 14 11.04 -4.28 -5.08
N SER A 15 11.85 -3.26 -4.77
CA SER A 15 11.36 -1.97 -4.27
C SER A 15 10.14 -1.53 -5.07
N ALA A 16 8.98 -1.37 -4.41
CA ALA A 16 7.76 -0.94 -5.05
C ALA A 16 7.94 0.52 -5.48
N LEU A 17 8.43 0.69 -6.71
CA LEU A 17 8.48 1.99 -7.36
C LEU A 17 7.04 2.48 -7.54
N PRO A 18 6.80 3.80 -7.55
CA PRO A 18 5.44 4.35 -7.66
C PRO A 18 4.65 3.86 -8.87
N ASP A 19 5.34 3.59 -9.98
CA ASP A 19 4.72 3.05 -11.19
C ASP A 19 4.14 1.64 -10.97
N GLU A 20 4.78 0.83 -10.13
CA GLU A 20 4.30 -0.51 -9.76
C GLU A 20 3.06 -0.42 -8.86
N LEU A 21 3.07 0.53 -7.91
CA LEU A 21 1.90 0.83 -7.09
C LEU A 21 0.70 1.18 -7.98
N ASP A 22 0.87 2.11 -8.93
CA ASP A 22 -0.22 2.51 -9.83
C ASP A 22 -0.76 1.35 -10.67
N ALA A 23 0.12 0.51 -11.19
CA ALA A 23 -0.26 -0.65 -12.00
C ALA A 23 -1.07 -1.67 -11.18
N GLN A 24 -0.64 -1.98 -9.96
CA GLN A 24 -1.33 -2.89 -9.04
C GLN A 24 -2.69 -2.32 -8.61
N LEU A 25 -2.72 -1.03 -8.23
CA LEU A 25 -3.94 -0.32 -7.89
C LEU A 25 -4.94 -0.29 -9.06
N LYS A 26 -4.46 -0.07 -10.29
CA LYS A 26 -5.29 -0.11 -11.49
C LYS A 26 -5.89 -1.50 -11.72
N THR A 27 -5.09 -2.55 -11.54
CA THR A 27 -5.54 -3.95 -11.67
C THR A 27 -6.68 -4.25 -10.70
N ILE A 28 -6.58 -3.80 -9.44
CA ILE A 28 -7.63 -3.97 -8.42
C ILE A 28 -8.92 -3.22 -8.81
N ALA A 29 -8.81 -2.01 -9.40
CA ALA A 29 -9.98 -1.28 -9.89
C ALA A 29 -10.68 -2.01 -11.05
N GLU A 30 -9.91 -2.49 -12.02
CA GLU A 30 -10.43 -3.18 -13.21
C GLU A 30 -11.03 -4.56 -12.89
N ALA A 31 -10.71 -5.13 -11.73
CA ALA A 31 -11.30 -6.38 -11.24
C ALA A 31 -12.76 -6.22 -10.74
N LYS A 32 -13.29 -5.00 -10.65
CA LYS A 32 -14.68 -4.75 -10.24
C LYS A 32 -15.67 -5.55 -11.10
N GLY A 33 -16.57 -6.28 -10.44
CA GLY A 33 -17.56 -7.14 -11.09
C GLY A 33 -17.04 -8.51 -11.55
N ARG A 34 -15.73 -8.75 -11.49
CA ARG A 34 -15.10 -10.07 -11.76
C ARG A 34 -14.59 -10.75 -10.50
N THR A 35 -14.16 -9.95 -9.51
CA THR A 35 -13.64 -10.41 -8.23
C THR A 35 -14.52 -9.87 -7.10
N PRO A 36 -14.83 -10.66 -6.06
CA PRO A 36 -15.55 -10.18 -4.89
C PRO A 36 -14.86 -8.99 -4.22
N ASP A 37 -15.65 -8.05 -3.70
CA ASP A 37 -15.12 -6.82 -3.11
C ASP A 37 -14.30 -7.06 -1.82
N ALA A 38 -14.61 -8.12 -1.07
CA ALA A 38 -13.79 -8.56 0.06
C ALA A 38 -12.37 -8.96 -0.39
N GLU A 39 -12.23 -9.71 -1.49
CA GLU A 39 -10.93 -10.11 -2.02
C GLU A 39 -10.16 -8.91 -2.59
N ARG A 40 -10.85 -8.01 -3.32
CA ARG A 40 -10.27 -6.74 -3.80
C ARG A 40 -9.77 -5.85 -2.67
N LEU A 41 -10.46 -5.83 -1.52
CA LEU A 41 -10.04 -5.10 -0.33
C LEU A 41 -8.77 -5.70 0.29
N GLN A 42 -8.72 -7.02 0.42
CA GLN A 42 -7.54 -7.70 0.94
C GLN A 42 -6.32 -7.51 0.03
N ASP A 43 -6.51 -7.52 -1.29
CA ASP A 43 -5.44 -7.23 -2.23
C ASP A 43 -4.96 -5.78 -2.16
N LEU A 44 -5.88 -4.83 -1.96
CA LEU A 44 -5.53 -3.44 -1.71
C LEU A 44 -4.66 -3.27 -0.45
N PHE A 45 -4.98 -3.98 0.63
CA PHE A 45 -4.14 -3.97 1.83
C PHE A 45 -2.74 -4.52 1.56
N LYS A 46 -2.62 -5.65 0.85
CA LYS A 46 -1.30 -6.23 0.51
C LYS A 46 -0.44 -5.27 -0.31
N VAL A 47 -1.04 -4.63 -1.32
CA VAL A 47 -0.36 -3.65 -2.18
C VAL A 47 0.14 -2.46 -1.34
N GLU A 48 -0.71 -1.92 -0.48
CA GLU A 48 -0.32 -0.77 0.35
C GLU A 48 0.73 -1.11 1.41
N TRP A 49 0.65 -2.30 2.01
CA TRP A 49 1.68 -2.78 2.94
C TRP A 49 3.03 -2.96 2.24
N ALA A 50 3.04 -3.57 1.05
CA ALA A 50 4.26 -3.74 0.28
C ALA A 50 4.88 -2.38 -0.10
N TYR A 51 4.06 -1.42 -0.51
CA TYR A 51 4.52 -0.05 -0.77
C TYR A 51 5.08 0.61 0.50
N THR A 52 4.35 0.56 1.61
CA THR A 52 4.74 1.16 2.89
C THR A 52 6.09 0.63 3.36
N PHE A 53 6.30 -0.68 3.29
CA PHE A 53 7.57 -1.30 3.67
C PHE A 53 8.72 -0.92 2.75
N SER A 54 8.46 -0.80 1.44
CA SER A 54 9.47 -0.31 0.50
C SER A 54 9.78 1.17 0.71
N ALA A 55 8.80 1.98 1.11
CA ALA A 55 8.94 3.42 1.30
C ALA A 55 9.54 3.78 2.67
N ALA A 56 9.32 2.94 3.69
CA ALA A 56 9.83 3.05 5.05
C ALA A 56 10.36 1.69 5.57
N PRO A 57 11.54 1.23 5.09
CA PRO A 57 12.12 -0.05 5.49
C PRO A 57 12.33 -0.23 6.99
N GLU A 58 12.63 0.85 7.70
CA GLU A 58 12.83 0.86 9.14
C GLU A 58 11.53 0.52 9.89
N PHE A 59 10.38 0.94 9.34
CA PHE A 59 9.07 0.54 9.87
C PHE A 59 8.81 -0.95 9.63
N ALA A 60 9.21 -1.48 8.47
CA ALA A 60 9.12 -2.91 8.19
C ALA A 60 9.94 -3.73 9.21
N THR A 61 11.17 -3.32 9.52
CA THR A 61 11.98 -3.94 10.59
C THR A 61 11.31 -3.78 11.96
N TYR A 62 10.78 -2.59 12.29
CA TYR A 62 10.09 -2.33 13.56
C TYR A 62 8.90 -3.28 13.81
N VAL A 63 8.11 -3.60 12.77
CA VAL A 63 6.98 -4.55 12.87
C VAL A 63 7.39 -6.01 12.65
N GLY A 64 8.68 -6.31 12.50
CA GLY A 64 9.21 -7.67 12.36
C GLY A 64 9.12 -8.27 10.96
N SER A 65 8.93 -7.46 9.90
CA SER A 65 8.95 -7.93 8.52
C SER A 65 10.39 -8.19 8.06
N PRO A 66 10.73 -9.42 7.62
CA PRO A 66 12.09 -9.76 7.22
C PRO A 66 12.50 -9.10 5.89
N GLY A 67 13.81 -8.99 5.66
CA GLY A 67 14.38 -8.56 4.38
C GLY A 67 14.53 -7.04 4.19
N TYR A 68 14.34 -6.27 5.26
CA TYR A 68 14.49 -4.81 5.28
C TYR A 68 15.61 -4.31 6.20
N ASP A 69 16.27 -5.19 6.97
CA ASP A 69 17.23 -4.83 8.04
C ASP A 69 18.47 -4.05 7.57
N THR A 70 18.77 -4.09 6.28
CA THR A 70 19.91 -3.40 5.67
C THR A 70 19.49 -2.23 4.77
N LYS A 71 18.21 -1.88 4.77
CA LYS A 71 17.63 -0.84 3.91
C LYS A 71 17.26 0.39 4.74
N TRP A 72 17.28 1.55 4.07
CA TRP A 72 16.97 2.84 4.68
C TRP A 72 16.03 3.64 3.78
N THR A 73 15.20 4.46 4.41
CA THR A 73 14.35 5.43 3.73
C THR A 73 15.22 6.42 2.96
N VAL A 74 14.93 6.58 1.67
CA VAL A 74 15.61 7.58 0.84
C VAL A 74 15.01 8.97 1.12
N LEU A 75 15.81 9.88 1.68
CA LEU A 75 15.39 11.22 2.10
C LEU A 75 15.76 12.35 1.10
N SER A 76 16.01 12.01 -0.16
CA SER A 76 16.18 13.05 -1.19
C SER A 76 14.87 13.80 -1.44
N ALA A 77 14.94 15.08 -1.84
CA ALA A 77 13.76 15.89 -2.13
C ALA A 77 12.84 15.23 -3.17
N ALA A 78 13.42 14.58 -4.20
CA ALA A 78 12.66 13.84 -5.21
C ALA A 78 11.90 12.65 -4.62
N ALA A 79 12.53 11.86 -3.73
CA ALA A 79 11.90 10.72 -3.08
C ALA A 79 10.79 11.16 -2.09
N VAL A 80 11.01 12.24 -1.34
CA VAL A 80 9.98 12.83 -0.47
C VAL A 80 8.79 13.31 -1.28
N ALA A 81 9.03 14.07 -2.35
CA ALA A 81 7.96 14.57 -3.21
C ALA A 81 7.15 13.44 -3.85
N GLU A 82 7.81 12.35 -4.24
CA GLU A 82 7.14 11.18 -4.78
C GLU A 82 6.27 10.46 -3.74
N ARG A 83 6.77 10.24 -2.52
CA ARG A 83 5.94 9.67 -1.44
C ARG A 83 4.68 10.50 -1.18
N LYS A 84 4.81 11.83 -1.16
CA LYS A 84 3.66 12.75 -1.03
C LYS A 84 2.66 12.63 -2.17
N ARG A 85 3.12 12.46 -3.41
CA ARG A 85 2.24 12.19 -4.57
C ARG A 85 1.53 10.84 -4.48
N SER A 86 2.13 9.87 -3.80
CA SER A 86 1.56 8.52 -3.68
C SER A 86 0.52 8.37 -2.58
N THR A 87 0.57 9.19 -1.53
CA THR A 87 -0.33 9.11 -0.36
C THR A 87 -1.83 9.01 -0.70
N GLY A 88 -2.30 9.70 -1.74
CA GLY A 88 -3.72 9.70 -2.12
C GLY A 88 -4.17 8.58 -3.05
N ARG A 89 -3.25 7.81 -3.63
CA ARG A 89 -3.56 6.83 -4.70
C ARG A 89 -4.45 5.68 -4.21
N PRO A 90 -4.22 5.09 -3.01
CA PRO A 90 -5.05 3.99 -2.53
C PRO A 90 -6.50 4.40 -2.22
N LEU A 91 -6.73 5.64 -1.77
CA LEU A 91 -8.07 6.12 -1.40
C LEU A 91 -9.03 6.09 -2.58
N GLY A 92 -8.56 6.49 -3.76
CA GLY A 92 -9.35 6.42 -5.00
C GLY A 92 -9.72 4.98 -5.38
N ARG A 93 -8.91 3.98 -5.02
CA ARG A 93 -9.22 2.55 -5.26
C ARG A 93 -10.16 1.98 -4.22
N LEU A 94 -9.95 2.33 -2.96
CA LEU A 94 -10.83 1.96 -1.85
C LEU A 94 -12.28 2.41 -2.11
N ALA A 95 -12.48 3.59 -2.71
CA ALA A 95 -13.80 4.11 -3.09
C ALA A 95 -14.53 3.27 -4.16
N THR A 96 -13.84 2.35 -4.86
CA THR A 96 -14.45 1.46 -5.86
C THR A 96 -14.95 0.14 -5.30
N ILE A 97 -14.69 -0.12 -4.02
CA ILE A 97 -15.10 -1.32 -3.28
C ILE A 97 -16.42 -0.99 -2.57
N ASP A 98 -17.46 -1.78 -2.82
CA ASP A 98 -18.75 -1.62 -2.19
C ASP A 98 -18.73 -2.17 -0.77
N ARG A 99 -18.64 -1.25 0.20
CA ARG A 99 -18.68 -1.55 1.64
C ARG A 99 -19.91 -2.38 2.04
N ALA A 100 -21.06 -2.25 1.36
CA ALA A 100 -22.28 -2.97 1.72
C ALA A 100 -22.21 -4.48 1.42
N THR A 101 -21.29 -4.89 0.56
CA THR A 101 -21.06 -6.31 0.21
C THR A 101 -20.06 -7.00 1.13
N LEU A 102 -19.38 -6.24 1.99
CA LEU A 102 -18.39 -6.75 2.93
C LEU A 102 -19.06 -7.43 4.13
N SER A 103 -18.41 -8.47 4.67
CA SER A 103 -18.93 -9.26 5.79
C SER A 103 -17.87 -9.50 6.86
N ALA A 104 -18.27 -10.06 7.99
CA ALA A 104 -17.41 -10.28 9.14
C ALA A 104 -16.68 -8.98 9.57
N THR A 105 -15.35 -8.99 9.61
CA THR A 105 -14.53 -7.85 10.08
C THR A 105 -14.16 -6.86 8.97
N ASP A 106 -14.37 -7.21 7.70
CA ASP A 106 -13.96 -6.38 6.55
C ASP A 106 -14.58 -4.97 6.53
N PRO A 107 -15.86 -4.73 6.92
CA PRO A 107 -16.41 -3.38 6.98
C PRO A 107 -15.66 -2.47 7.94
N VAL A 108 -15.22 -3.00 9.09
CA VAL A 108 -14.47 -2.24 10.09
C VAL A 108 -13.04 -1.99 9.58
N SER A 109 -12.40 -2.99 8.99
CA SER A 109 -11.08 -2.83 8.36
C SER A 109 -11.11 -1.79 7.24
N TYR A 110 -12.17 -1.78 6.41
CA TYR A 110 -12.40 -0.77 5.38
C TYR A 110 -12.45 0.65 6.00
N ASP A 111 -13.26 0.84 7.04
CA ASP A 111 -13.44 2.15 7.67
C ASP A 111 -12.15 2.65 8.34
N LEU A 112 -11.43 1.76 9.03
CA LEU A 112 -10.15 2.07 9.66
C LEU A 112 -9.08 2.43 8.62
N PHE A 113 -9.04 1.71 7.50
CA PHE A 113 -8.10 1.99 6.43
C PHE A 113 -8.42 3.30 5.71
N LYS A 114 -9.71 3.55 5.44
CA LYS A 114 -10.18 4.82 4.87
C LYS A 114 -9.72 6.01 5.73
N ARG A 115 -9.97 5.94 7.04
CA ARG A 115 -9.55 6.99 7.98
C ARG A 115 -8.04 7.21 7.95
N GLN A 116 -7.23 6.15 7.95
CA GLN A 116 -5.77 6.26 7.87
C GLN A 116 -5.30 6.95 6.60
N LEU A 117 -5.91 6.65 5.45
CA LEU A 117 -5.58 7.30 4.18
C LEU A 117 -5.98 8.79 4.18
N GLU A 118 -7.16 9.12 4.71
CA GLU A 118 -7.61 10.51 4.83
C GLU A 118 -6.69 11.32 5.76
N GLU A 119 -6.30 10.76 6.90
CA GLU A 119 -5.33 11.36 7.82
C GLU A 119 -3.94 11.53 7.18
N ALA A 120 -3.49 10.57 6.37
CA ALA A 120 -2.22 10.69 5.66
C ALA A 120 -2.24 11.81 4.61
N ILE A 121 -3.34 11.94 3.86
CA ILE A 121 -3.54 13.05 2.90
C ILE A 121 -3.59 14.39 3.64
N GLU A 122 -4.31 14.46 4.75
CA GLU A 122 -4.38 15.66 5.57
C GLU A 122 -2.99 16.03 6.11
N SER A 123 -2.23 15.05 6.59
CA SER A 123 -0.89 15.23 7.14
C SER A 123 0.12 15.73 6.11
N ALA A 124 -0.10 15.46 4.81
CA ALA A 124 0.77 15.93 3.73
C ALA A 124 0.89 17.46 3.65
N ARG A 125 -0.06 18.21 4.25
CA ARG A 125 0.02 19.68 4.37
C ARG A 125 1.07 20.16 5.38
N PHE A 126 1.55 19.27 6.25
CA PHE A 126 2.56 19.55 7.26
C PHE A 126 3.87 18.82 6.91
N PRO A 127 4.88 19.52 6.36
CA PRO A 127 6.14 18.89 5.93
C PRO A 127 6.98 18.50 7.15
N THR A 128 6.79 17.28 7.65
CA THR A 128 7.51 16.75 8.83
C THR A 128 9.01 16.66 8.59
N GLU A 129 9.45 16.51 7.34
CA GLU A 129 10.86 16.53 6.97
C GLU A 129 11.55 17.89 7.16
N LEU A 130 10.77 18.97 7.36
CA LEU A 130 11.27 20.31 7.65
C LEU A 130 11.07 20.69 9.13
N ALA A 131 10.48 19.81 9.94
CA ALA A 131 10.29 20.07 11.35
C ALA A 131 11.64 20.04 12.08
N GLN A 132 11.84 20.96 13.02
CA GLN A 132 13.02 20.94 13.87
C GLN A 132 12.91 19.77 14.85
N THR A 133 13.83 18.80 14.76
CA THR A 133 14.04 17.83 15.82
C THR A 133 14.92 18.48 16.89
N THR A 134 14.32 18.87 18.01
CA THR A 134 15.03 19.39 19.19
C THR A 134 15.65 18.27 20.01
#